data_AF-A0A7U6KKX3-F1
#
_entry.id   AF-A0A7U6KKX3-F1
#
_cell.length_a   1.000
_cell.length_b   1.000
_cell.length_c   1.000
_cell.angle_alpha   90.00
_cell.angle_beta   90.00
_cell.angle_gamma   90.00
#
_symmetry.space_group_name_H-M   'P 1'
#
loop_
_entity.id
_entity.type
_entity.pdbx_description
1 polymer ?
#
loop_
_entity_poly.entity_id
_entity_poly.type
_entity_poly.pdbx_seq_one_letter_code
_entity_poly.pdbx_strand_id
1 'polypeptide(L)'
;MISIENMTINIEFNSTAPNELLDTEDSVVVRDELVNMLRIISEDKRFIGQTVVIPDDCGQYGFIQGEFNLPELLYFLADMLE
;
A
#
# COMPACT_ATOMS: atom_id res chain seq x y z
N MET A 1 10.92 22.87 7.08
CA MET A 1 10.86 22.01 8.27
C MET A 1 9.43 21.52 8.36
N ILE A 2 9.16 20.24 8.10
CA ILE A 2 7.81 19.68 8.12
C ILE A 2 7.82 18.65 9.24
N SER A 3 7.05 18.91 10.29
CA SER A 3 6.81 17.97 11.39
C SER A 3 5.57 17.18 11.04
N ILE A 4 5.72 15.85 10.91
CA ILE A 4 4.60 14.94 10.66
C ILE A 4 4.43 14.13 11.94
N GLU A 5 3.35 14.40 12.68
CA GLU A 5 2.97 13.68 13.89
C GLU A 5 1.73 12.84 13.58
N ASN A 6 1.83 11.52 13.77
CA ASN A 6 0.79 10.49 13.62
C ASN A 6 -0.09 10.55 12.36
N MET A 7 0.34 9.84 11.31
CA MET A 7 -0.49 9.54 10.15
C MET A 7 -1.20 8.20 10.34
N THR A 8 -2.49 8.23 10.67
CA THR A 8 -3.36 7.03 10.65
C THR A 8 -4.21 7.10 9.38
N ILE A 9 -4.02 6.15 8.47
CA ILE A 9 -4.78 6.08 7.21
C ILE A 9 -6.10 5.37 7.49
N ASN A 10 -7.21 6.10 7.44
CA ASN A 10 -8.55 5.55 7.61
C ASN A 10 -9.14 5.24 6.23
N ILE A 11 -9.25 3.96 5.88
CA ILE A 11 -9.82 3.52 4.60
C ILE A 11 -11.28 3.15 4.84
N GLU A 12 -12.21 4.07 4.51
CA GLU A 12 -13.63 3.77 4.56
C GLU A 12 -14.05 2.94 3.33
N PHE A 13 -14.43 1.67 3.57
CA PHE A 13 -14.97 0.80 2.53
C PHE A 13 -16.49 0.92 2.50
N ASN A 14 -17.01 1.84 1.69
CA ASN A 14 -18.45 1.92 1.43
C ASN A 14 -18.87 0.82 0.45
N SER A 15 -19.33 -0.31 1.01
CA SER A 15 -20.00 -1.36 0.23
C SER A 15 -21.43 -0.92 -0.09
N THR A 16 -21.66 -0.40 -1.30
CA THR A 16 -22.97 -0.44 -1.94
C THR A 16 -22.73 -0.57 -3.43
N ALA A 17 -22.86 -1.78 -3.96
CA ALA A 17 -22.88 -2.01 -5.39
C ALA A 17 -24.20 -1.48 -5.99
N PRO A 18 -24.12 -0.80 -7.14
CA PRO A 18 -25.04 -1.09 -8.22
C PRO A 18 -24.26 -1.54 -9.46
N ASN A 19 -24.82 -2.55 -10.15
CA ASN A 19 -24.43 -2.97 -11.48
C ASN A 19 -24.39 -1.78 -12.45
N GLU A 20 -23.20 -1.34 -12.83
CA GLU A 20 -22.96 -0.65 -14.09
C GLU A 20 -21.54 -1.01 -14.56
N LEU A 21 -21.44 -1.29 -15.85
CA LEU A 21 -20.27 -1.83 -16.55
C LEU A 21 -19.01 -1.03 -16.20
N LEU A 22 -18.13 -1.60 -15.37
CA LEU A 22 -16.75 -1.13 -15.25
C LEU A 22 -16.00 -1.61 -16.49
N ASP A 23 -16.00 -0.76 -17.51
CA ASP A 23 -15.19 -0.87 -18.72
C ASP A 23 -13.81 -1.43 -18.38
N THR A 24 -13.53 -2.58 -18.97
CA THR A 24 -12.38 -3.45 -18.66
C THR A 24 -11.09 -2.94 -19.32
N GLU A 25 -11.09 -1.70 -19.82
CA GLU A 25 -10.02 -1.10 -20.64
C GLU A 25 -9.05 -0.20 -19.84
N ASP A 26 -9.32 0.09 -18.55
CA ASP A 26 -8.52 1.06 -17.75
C ASP A 26 -7.70 0.41 -16.60
N SER A 27 -7.89 -0.89 -16.33
CA SER A 27 -7.30 -1.52 -15.13
C SER A 27 -5.79 -1.77 -15.19
N VAL A 28 -5.17 -1.72 -16.37
CA VAL A 28 -3.73 -1.97 -16.54
C VAL A 28 -2.91 -0.71 -16.23
N VAL A 29 -3.35 0.44 -16.75
CA VAL A 29 -2.66 1.74 -16.56
C VAL A 29 -2.63 2.15 -15.08
N VAL A 30 -3.73 1.92 -14.36
CA VAL A 30 -3.82 2.22 -12.92
C VAL A 30 -2.89 1.34 -12.08
N ARG A 31 -2.65 0.09 -12.49
CA ARG A 31 -1.73 -0.81 -11.79
C ARG A 31 -0.28 -0.38 -11.98
N ASP A 32 0.10 -0.06 -13.22
CA ASP A 32 1.46 0.42 -13.51
C ASP A 32 1.79 1.71 -12.76
N GLU A 33 0.83 2.64 -12.69
CA GLU A 33 1.00 3.87 -11.92
C GLU A 33 1.16 3.61 -10.41
N LEU A 34 0.37 2.68 -9.87
CA LEU A 34 0.46 2.28 -8.45
C LEU A 34 1.79 1.60 -8.14
N VAL A 35 2.23 0.64 -8.96
CA VAL A 35 3.52 -0.06 -8.80
C VAL A 35 4.66 0.94 -8.82
N ASN A 36 4.64 1.87 -9.78
CA ASN A 36 5.68 2.88 -9.92
C ASN A 36 5.68 3.85 -8.72
N MET A 37 4.52 4.24 -8.22
CA MET A 37 4.40 5.09 -7.03
C MET A 37 4.95 4.38 -5.78
N LEU A 38 4.62 3.11 -5.57
CA LEU A 38 5.13 2.32 -4.44
C LEU A 38 6.66 2.21 -4.49
N ARG A 39 7.24 2.00 -5.68
CA ARG A 39 8.70 1.94 -5.87
C ARG A 39 9.37 3.30 -5.66
N ILE A 40 8.75 4.41 -6.09
CA ILE A 40 9.28 5.76 -5.82
C ILE A 40 9.26 6.06 -4.32
N ILE A 41 8.19 5.70 -3.61
CA ILE A 41 8.07 5.93 -2.16
C ILE A 41 9.05 5.07 -1.38
N SER A 42 9.30 3.82 -1.81
CA SER A 42 10.25 2.94 -1.12
C SER A 42 11.70 3.44 -1.19
N GLU A 43 12.08 4.16 -2.24
CA GLU A 43 13.41 4.78 -2.37
C GLU A 43 13.55 6.11 -1.61
N ASP A 44 12.46 6.66 -1.07
CA ASP A 44 12.49 7.94 -0.39
C ASP A 44 13.19 7.85 0.96
N LYS A 45 14.25 8.65 1.10
CA LYS A 45 15.14 8.69 2.28
C LYS A 45 14.41 9.00 3.59
N ARG A 46 13.22 9.59 3.53
CA ARG A 46 12.38 9.89 4.70
C ARG A 46 11.86 8.63 5.38
N PHE A 47 11.75 7.51 4.66
CA PHE A 47 11.26 6.24 5.19
C PHE A 47 12.39 5.29 5.62
N ILE A 48 13.66 5.68 5.43
CA ILE A 48 14.80 4.90 5.92
C ILE A 48 14.71 4.74 7.43
N GLY A 49 14.73 3.49 7.89
CA GLY A 49 14.63 3.14 9.31
C GLY A 49 13.23 3.25 9.89
N GLN A 50 12.21 3.58 9.09
CA GLN A 50 10.82 3.44 9.51
C GLN A 50 10.38 1.99 9.42
N THR A 51 9.63 1.56 10.42
CA THR A 51 9.09 0.22 10.52
C THR A 51 7.57 0.27 10.61
N VAL A 52 6.92 -0.76 10.06
CA VAL A 52 5.49 -1.01 10.20
C VAL A 52 5.32 -2.26 11.03
N VAL A 53 4.45 -2.16 12.03
CA VAL A 53 4.05 -3.31 12.84
C VAL A 53 2.74 -3.84 12.30
N ILE A 54 2.77 -5.09 11.84
CA ILE A 54 1.59 -5.84 11.44
C ILE A 54 1.07 -6.58 12.67
N PRO A 55 -0.14 -6.24 13.17
CA PRO A 55 -0.70 -6.89 14.34
C PRO A 55 -1.12 -8.34 14.04
N ASP A 56 -1.50 -9.04 15.11
CA ASP A 56 -2.20 -10.32 15.02
C ASP A 56 -3.47 -10.20 14.13
N ASP A 57 -3.92 -11.33 13.58
CA ASP A 57 -5.14 -11.44 12.75
C ASP A 57 -5.12 -10.73 11.37
N CYS A 58 -3.96 -10.26 10.91
CA CYS A 58 -3.80 -9.77 9.54
C CYS A 58 -3.58 -10.90 8.49
N GLY A 59 -3.49 -12.16 8.91
CA GLY A 59 -3.27 -13.32 8.03
C GLY A 59 -4.32 -13.49 6.93
N GLN A 60 -5.57 -13.11 7.22
CA GLN A 60 -6.66 -13.13 6.24
C GLN A 60 -6.44 -12.17 5.05
N TYR A 61 -5.58 -11.17 5.22
CA TYR A 61 -5.20 -10.20 4.20
C TYR A 61 -3.87 -10.56 3.52
N GLY A 62 -3.30 -11.74 3.83
CA GLY A 62 -2.02 -12.20 3.28
C GLY A 62 -0.78 -11.69 4.00
N PHE A 63 -0.93 -11.03 5.15
CA PHE A 63 0.20 -10.52 5.93
C PHE A 63 0.54 -11.41 7.11
N ILE A 64 1.84 -11.54 7.38
CA ILE A 64 2.37 -12.23 8.55
C ILE A 64 2.56 -11.20 9.66
N GLN A 65 2.22 -11.57 10.90
CA GLN A 65 2.47 -10.74 12.07
C GLN A 65 3.97 -10.46 12.22
N GLY A 66 4.32 -9.21 12.53
CA GLY A 66 5.71 -8.85 12.80
C GLY A 66 6.00 -7.37 12.59
N GLU A 67 7.27 -7.01 12.73
CA GLU A 67 7.79 -5.68 12.41
C GLU A 67 8.58 -5.76 11.10
N PHE A 68 8.21 -4.93 10.14
CA PHE A 68 8.77 -4.91 8.80
C PHE A 68 9.38 -3.55 8.51
N ASN A 69 10.50 -3.54 7.79
CA ASN A 69 11.06 -2.31 7.25
C ASN A 69 10.10 -1.75 6.18
N LEU A 70 9.65 -0.51 6.35
CA LEU A 70 8.65 0.09 5.48
C LEU A 70 9.12 0.19 4.01
N PRO A 71 10.33 0.70 3.72
CA PRO A 71 10.91 0.66 2.37
C PRO A 71 10.89 -0.73 1.72
N GLU A 72 11.38 -1.76 2.42
CA GLU A 72 11.42 -3.12 1.88
C GLU A 72 10.02 -3.67 1.62
N LEU A 73 9.07 -3.41 2.53
CA LEU A 73 7.68 -3.83 2.37
C LEU A 73 7.01 -3.16 1.16
N LEU A 74 7.20 -1.85 0.97
CA LEU A 74 6.64 -1.13 -0.18
C LEU A 74 7.23 -1.60 -1.50
N TYR A 75 8.54 -1.87 -1.53
CA TYR A 75 9.20 -2.43 -2.71
C TYR A 75 8.67 -3.84 -3.03
N PHE A 76 8.54 -4.68 -2.02
CA PHE A 76 7.95 -6.02 -2.16
C PHE A 76 6.51 -5.98 -2.67
N LEU A 77 5.68 -5.06 -2.16
CA LEU A 77 4.30 -4.88 -2.65
C LEU A 77 4.26 -4.41 -4.11
N ALA A 78 5.20 -3.56 -4.53
CA ALA A 78 5.33 -3.14 -5.92
C ALA A 78 5.65 -4.34 -6.82
N ASP A 79 6.64 -5.16 -6.44
CA ASP A 79 7.06 -6.35 -7.20
C ASP A 79 5.96 -7.44 -7.25
N MET A 80 5.07 -7.50 -6.25
CA MET A 80 3.92 -8.43 -6.25
C MET A 80 2.78 -7.99 -7.17
N LEU A 81 2.66 -6.69 -7.44
CA LEU A 81 1.57 -6.10 -8.21
C LEU A 81 1.92 -5.92 -9.70
N GLU A 82 3.21 -5.97 -10.04
CA GLU A 82 3.76 -6.08 -11.40
C GLU A 82 3.43 -7.44 -12.04
#